data_AF-A0A7S3N890-F1
#
_entry.id   AF-A0A7S3N890-F1
#
_cell.length_a   1.000
_cell.length_b   1.000
_cell.length_c   1.000
_cell.angle_alpha   90.00
_cell.angle_beta   90.00
_cell.angle_gamma   90.00
#
_symmetry.space_group_name_H-M   'P 1'
#
loop_
_entity.id
_entity.type
_entity.pdbx_description
1 polymer ?
#
loop_
_entity_poly.entity_id
_entity_poly.type
_entity_poly.pdbx_seq_one_letter_code
_entity_poly.pdbx_strand_id
1 'polypeptide(L)'
;EGNISAEELKKKYHFEPTIVQEVDDKPGMSPLEELKSSKSTVKVKVMNNEDGYHYLWDPEKFSNRLYMIREHMDEYFNTGKIPKLDKEEDPFWDPREAVLIGKS
;
A
#
# COMPACT_ATOMS: atom_id res chain seq x y z
N GLU A 1 3.01 11.52 -7.65
CA GLU A 1 3.36 12.33 -6.46
C GLU A 1 4.02 11.49 -5.38
N GLY A 2 3.37 10.46 -4.83
CA GLY A 2 3.96 9.61 -3.78
C GLY A 2 5.38 9.08 -4.06
N ASN A 3 5.68 8.66 -5.30
CA ASN A 3 7.05 8.23 -5.67
C ASN A 3 8.08 9.35 -5.55
N ILE A 4 7.73 10.56 -6.00
CA ILE A 4 8.62 11.74 -5.92
C ILE A 4 8.87 12.08 -4.45
N SER A 5 7.83 12.10 -3.62
CA SER A 5 7.97 12.36 -2.19
C SER A 5 8.83 11.31 -1.48
N ALA A 6 8.75 10.03 -1.90
CA ALA A 6 9.62 8.98 -1.38
C ALA A 6 11.09 9.24 -1.73
N GLU A 7 11.37 9.63 -2.98
CA GLU A 7 12.73 9.97 -3.43
C GLU A 7 13.30 11.18 -2.67
N GLU A 8 12.52 12.24 -2.50
CA GLU A 8 12.92 13.46 -1.78
C GLU A 8 13.22 13.19 -0.30
N LEU A 9 12.40 12.37 0.35
CA LEU A 9 12.58 11.96 1.75
C LEU A 9 13.62 10.83 1.92
N LYS A 10 14.28 10.41 0.83
CA LYS A 10 15.27 9.30 0.79
C LYS A 10 14.72 7.97 1.31
N LYS A 11 13.43 7.75 1.11
CA LYS A 11 12.68 6.55 1.48
C LYS A 11 12.62 5.59 0.29
N LYS A 12 12.96 4.31 0.48
CA LYS A 12 13.01 3.32 -0.63
C LYS A 12 11.66 2.66 -0.89
N TYR A 13 10.60 3.47 -1.05
CA TYR A 13 9.26 2.99 -1.37
C TYR A 13 8.90 3.29 -2.82
N HIS A 14 8.08 2.43 -3.42
CA HIS A 14 7.53 2.64 -4.75
C HIS A 14 6.04 2.29 -4.80
N PHE A 15 5.25 3.16 -5.41
CA PHE A 15 3.81 3.06 -5.56
C PHE A 15 3.45 2.81 -7.01
N GLU A 16 2.69 1.74 -7.27
CA GLU A 16 2.22 1.35 -8.59
C GLU A 16 0.69 1.08 -8.55
N PRO A 17 -0.11 1.72 -9.42
CA PRO A 17 -1.52 1.39 -9.54
C PRO A 17 -1.69 -0.01 -10.17
N THR A 18 -2.52 -0.84 -9.54
CA THR A 18 -2.76 -2.22 -9.99
C THR A 18 -4.25 -2.58 -9.91
N ILE A 19 -4.68 -3.55 -10.70
CA ILE A 19 -6.03 -4.09 -10.66
C ILE A 19 -5.95 -5.47 -10.02
N VAL A 20 -6.68 -5.66 -8.94
CA VAL A 20 -6.75 -6.93 -8.21
C VAL A 20 -8.13 -7.51 -8.43
N GLN A 21 -8.17 -8.77 -8.85
CA GLN A 21 -9.41 -9.52 -8.97
C GLN A 21 -9.61 -10.31 -7.68
N GLU A 22 -10.58 -9.89 -6.88
CA GLU A 22 -10.94 -10.59 -5.64
C GLU A 22 -11.92 -11.71 -6.01
N VAL A 23 -11.50 -12.95 -5.74
CA VAL A 23 -12.37 -14.13 -5.87
C VAL A 23 -13.12 -14.34 -4.57
N ASP A 24 -14.42 -14.55 -4.67
CA ASP A 24 -15.28 -14.79 -3.53
C ASP A 24 -15.18 -16.28 -3.16
N ASP A 25 -14.43 -16.59 -2.08
CA ASP A 25 -14.18 -17.97 -1.61
C ASP A 25 -15.40 -18.52 -0.86
N LYS A 26 -16.56 -18.57 -1.54
CA LYS A 26 -17.74 -19.27 -1.00
C LYS A 26 -17.64 -20.75 -1.34
N PRO A 27 -17.65 -21.65 -0.34
CA PRO A 27 -17.60 -23.08 -0.60
C PRO A 27 -18.82 -23.52 -1.43
N GLY A 28 -18.56 -24.20 -2.55
CA GLY A 28 -19.59 -24.79 -3.41
C GLY A 28 -19.96 -24.01 -4.69
N MET A 29 -19.27 -22.90 -5.00
CA MET A 29 -19.41 -22.24 -6.31
C MET A 29 -18.67 -23.00 -7.41
N SER A 30 -19.25 -23.05 -8.61
CA SER A 30 -18.54 -23.57 -9.79
C SER A 30 -17.52 -22.56 -10.34
N PRO A 31 -16.47 -22.99 -11.07
CA PRO A 31 -15.47 -22.07 -11.63
C PRO A 31 -16.06 -20.97 -12.53
N LEU A 32 -17.20 -21.24 -13.18
CA LEU A 32 -17.91 -20.27 -14.00
C LEU A 32 -18.66 -19.21 -13.16
N GLU A 33 -19.15 -19.59 -11.98
CA GLU A 33 -19.80 -18.67 -11.03
C GLU A 33 -18.77 -17.82 -10.30
N GLU A 34 -17.61 -18.39 -9.93
CA GLU A 34 -16.49 -17.63 -9.37
C GLU A 34 -16.02 -16.53 -10.32
N LEU A 35 -15.87 -16.85 -11.61
CA LEU A 35 -15.45 -15.90 -12.63
C LEU A 35 -16.51 -14.81 -12.90
N LYS A 36 -17.80 -15.12 -12.72
CA LYS A 36 -18.89 -14.13 -12.84
C LYS A 36 -19.00 -13.25 -11.59
N SER A 37 -18.66 -13.77 -10.42
CA SER A 37 -18.71 -13.04 -9.15
C SER A 37 -17.42 -12.29 -8.84
N SER A 38 -16.34 -12.54 -9.58
CA SER A 38 -15.06 -11.90 -9.32
C SER A 38 -15.15 -10.39 -9.55
N LYS A 39 -14.80 -9.61 -8.52
CA LYS A 39 -14.84 -8.16 -8.57
C LYS A 39 -13.42 -7.65 -8.81
N SER A 40 -13.23 -6.91 -9.91
CA SER A 40 -11.98 -6.20 -10.15
C SER A 40 -11.98 -4.89 -9.38
N THR A 41 -11.04 -4.72 -8.46
CA THR A 41 -10.85 -3.50 -7.67
C THR A 41 -9.50 -2.87 -8.01
N VAL A 42 -9.48 -1.55 -8.14
CA VAL A 42 -8.23 -0.79 -8.30
C VAL A 42 -7.59 -0.66 -6.92
N LYS A 43 -6.34 -1.08 -6.80
CA LYS A 43 -5.52 -0.93 -5.59
C LYS A 43 -4.18 -0.30 -5.94
N VAL A 44 -3.45 0.15 -4.93
CA VAL A 44 -2.10 0.68 -5.07
C VAL A 44 -1.14 -0.32 -4.45
N LYS A 45 -0.28 -0.91 -5.27
CA LYS A 45 0.81 -1.77 -4.81
C LYS A 45 1.93 -0.90 -4.27
N VAL A 46 2.23 -1.08 -3.00
CA VAL A 46 3.33 -0.38 -2.32
C VAL A 46 4.46 -1.36 -2.11
N MET A 47 5.60 -1.10 -2.76
CA MET A 47 6.81 -1.88 -2.63
C MET A 47 7.71 -1.23 -1.58
N ASN A 48 7.84 -1.87 -0.42
CA ASN A 48 8.80 -1.50 0.61
C ASN A 48 10.13 -2.19 0.31
N ASN A 49 11.04 -1.49 -0.36
CA ASN A 49 12.37 -2.03 -0.66
C ASN A 49 13.35 -1.93 0.53
N GLU A 50 12.92 -1.36 1.67
CA GLU A 50 13.72 -1.35 2.90
C GLU A 50 13.64 -2.69 3.62
N ASP A 51 12.42 -3.22 3.80
CA ASP A 51 12.18 -4.51 4.46
C ASP A 51 11.97 -5.68 3.46
N GLY A 52 11.86 -5.39 2.16
CA GLY A 52 11.79 -6.40 1.09
C GLY A 52 10.41 -7.06 0.91
N TYR A 53 9.33 -6.40 1.33
CA TYR A 53 7.96 -6.88 1.13
C TYR A 53 7.09 -5.83 0.45
N HIS A 54 5.88 -6.22 0.04
CA HIS A 54 4.91 -5.33 -0.55
C HIS A 54 3.53 -5.56 0.06
N TYR A 55 2.66 -4.57 -0.09
CA TYR A 55 1.25 -4.63 0.32
C TYR A 55 0.39 -3.85 -0.66
N LEU A 56 -0.92 -4.04 -0.55
CA LEU A 56 -1.91 -3.39 -1.38
C LEU A 56 -2.69 -2.41 -0.53
N TRP A 57 -2.80 -1.18 -0.99
CA TRP A 57 -3.66 -0.17 -0.38
C TRP A 57 -4.87 0.10 -1.25
N ASP A 58 -6.02 0.27 -0.62
CA ASP A 58 -7.17 0.84 -1.29
C ASP A 58 -6.87 2.30 -1.68
N PRO A 59 -7.50 2.82 -2.76
CA PRO A 59 -7.27 4.19 -3.22
C PRO A 59 -7.52 5.23 -2.13
N GLU A 60 -8.52 4.99 -1.26
CA GLU A 60 -8.82 5.88 -0.12
C GLU A 60 -7.69 5.89 0.91
N LYS A 61 -7.16 4.70 1.27
CA LYS A 61 -6.01 4.58 2.18
C LYS A 61 -4.78 5.28 1.60
N PHE A 62 -4.50 5.10 0.31
CA PHE A 62 -3.42 5.80 -0.36
C PHE A 62 -3.60 7.33 -0.34
N SER A 63 -4.83 7.83 -0.59
CA SER A 63 -5.12 9.26 -0.52
C SER A 63 -4.87 9.84 0.87
N ASN A 64 -5.32 9.16 1.92
CA ASN A 64 -5.09 9.60 3.31
C ASN A 64 -3.59 9.58 3.66
N ARG A 65 -2.87 8.53 3.25
CA ARG A 65 -1.42 8.42 3.47
C ARG A 65 -0.65 9.49 2.69
N LEU A 66 -1.07 9.81 1.47
CA LEU A 66 -0.47 10.87 0.66
C LEU A 66 -0.61 12.25 1.31
N TYR A 67 -1.73 12.52 1.99
CA TYR A 67 -1.89 13.76 2.77
C TYR A 67 -0.82 13.87 3.87
N MET A 68 -0.62 12.82 4.67
CA MET A 68 0.42 12.80 5.72
C MET A 68 1.83 12.91 5.12
N ILE A 69 2.09 12.25 3.99
CA ILE A 69 3.37 12.36 3.28
C ILE A 69 3.65 13.82 2.88
N ARG A 70 2.63 14.55 2.40
CA ARG A 70 2.77 15.98 2.07
C ARG A 70 3.14 16.80 3.29
N GLU A 71 2.51 16.57 4.44
CA GLU A 71 2.85 17.29 5.68
C GLU A 71 4.33 17.10 6.08
N HIS A 72 4.85 15.87 5.98
CA HIS A 72 6.28 15.62 6.23
C HIS A 72 7.19 16.23 5.16
N MET A 73 6.74 16.28 3.91
CA MET A 73 7.48 16.93 2.84
C MET A 73 7.57 18.45 3.06
N ASP A 74 6.47 19.08 3.47
CA ASP A 74 6.43 20.48 3.89
C ASP A 74 7.35 20.74 5.09
N GLU A 75 7.34 19.88 6.11
CA GLU A 75 8.27 19.98 7.24
C GLU A 75 9.74 19.89 6.79
N TYR A 76 10.05 18.95 5.88
CA TYR A 76 11.37 18.80 5.30
C TYR A 76 11.80 20.06 4.55
N PHE A 77 10.93 20.68 3.75
CA PHE A 77 11.25 21.92 3.04
C PHE A 77 11.45 23.12 3.98
N ASN A 78 10.69 23.19 5.08
CA ASN A 78 10.82 24.28 6.05
C ASN A 78 12.06 24.14 6.93
N THR A 79 12.43 22.91 7.31
CA THR A 79 13.50 22.64 8.29
C THR A 79 14.82 22.17 7.67
N GLY A 80 14.79 21.69 6.43
CA GLY A 80 15.90 21.02 5.75
C GLY A 80 16.27 19.65 6.35
N LYS A 81 15.47 19.11 7.26
CA LYS A 81 15.75 17.86 7.99
C LYS A 81 14.71 16.82 7.65
N ILE A 82 15.19 15.62 7.32
CA ILE A 82 14.30 14.47 7.09
C ILE A 82 13.74 14.05 8.46
N PRO A 83 12.41 13.97 8.64
CA PRO A 83 11.82 13.56 9.90
C PRO A 83 12.24 12.12 10.23
N LYS A 84 12.61 11.92 11.50
CA LYS A 84 12.88 10.59 12.05
C LYS A 84 11.59 10.07 12.66
N LEU A 85 10.84 9.32 11.87
CA LEU A 85 9.59 8.68 12.29
C LEU A 85 9.86 7.25 12.73
N ASP A 86 9.22 6.83 13.80
CA ASP A 86 9.07 5.41 14.12
C ASP A 86 8.18 4.72 13.08
N LYS A 87 8.28 3.39 12.97
CA LYS A 87 7.56 2.63 11.93
C LYS A 87 6.04 2.88 11.96
N GLU A 88 5.47 3.07 13.14
CA GLU A 88 4.03 3.30 13.31
C GLU A 88 3.58 4.70 12.87
N GLU A 89 4.48 5.67 12.93
CA GLU A 89 4.24 7.06 12.53
C GLU A 89 4.61 7.30 11.06
N ASP A 90 5.37 6.39 10.45
CA ASP A 90 5.79 6.48 9.06
C ASP A 90 4.59 6.25 8.11
N PRO A 91 4.14 7.27 7.35
CA PRO A 91 3.00 7.13 6.45
C PRO A 91 3.33 6.30 5.20
N PHE A 92 4.59 5.94 4.97
CA PHE A 92 4.96 5.00 3.90
C PHE A 92 4.77 3.55 4.34
N TRP A 93 4.83 3.26 5.64
CA TRP A 93 4.89 1.91 6.19
C TRP A 93 3.51 1.35 6.54
N ASP A 94 3.35 0.04 6.33
CA ASP A 94 2.22 -0.74 6.84
C ASP A 94 2.75 -2.10 7.36
N PRO A 95 2.16 -2.65 8.43
CA PRO A 95 2.49 -3.98 8.91
C PRO A 95 2.20 -5.02 7.83
N ARG A 96 2.95 -6.11 7.86
CA ARG A 96 2.74 -7.25 6.94
C ARG A 96 1.33 -7.80 7.16
N GLU A 97 0.52 -7.89 6.11
CA GLU A 97 -0.77 -8.57 6.20
C GLU A 97 -0.57 -10.03 6.61
N ALA A 98 -1.34 -10.47 7.61
CA ALA A 98 -1.30 -11.85 8.06
C ALA A 98 -1.89 -12.75 6.95
N VAL A 99 -1.02 -13.46 6.24
CA VAL A 99 -1.47 -14.51 5.31
C VAL A 99 -1.94 -15.69 6.15
N LEU A 100 -3.23 -16.01 6.07
CA LEU A 100 -3.79 -17.25 6.65
C LEU A 100 -3.21 -18.45 5.89
N ILE A 101 -2.19 -19.08 6.47
CA ILE A 101 -1.63 -20.34 5.96
C ILE A 101 -2.35 -21.47 6.69
N GLY A 102 -3.23 -22.18 5.98
CA GLY A 102 -3.88 -23.40 6.49
C GLY A 102 -5.40 -23.38 6.38
N LYS A 103 -5.92 -23.81 5.24
CA LYS A 103 -7.19 -24.54 5.17
C LYS A 103 -6.88 -25.84 4.42
N SER A 104 -6.87 -26.96 5.15
CA SER A 104 -6.84 -28.31 4.59
C SER A 104 -8.25 -28.76 4.25
#